data_AF-A0A202DNL3-F1
#
_entry.id   AF-A0A202DNL3-F1
#
_cell.length_a   1.000
_cell.length_b   1.000
_cell.length_c   1.000
_cell.angle_alpha   90.00
_cell.angle_beta   90.00
_cell.angle_gamma   90.00
#
_symmetry.space_group_name_H-M   'P 1'
#
loop_
_entity.id
_entity.type
_entity.pdbx_description
1 polymer ?
#
loop_
_entity_poly.entity_id
_entity_poly.type
_entity_poly.pdbx_seq_one_letter_code
_entity_poly.pdbx_strand_id
1 'polypeptide(L)'
;IQHWENAAGDALVLPLRMSSPGTIIDPIPPKGGILNTVHKFGFDSQNRVVVTYHKHDKNGDTQAYAARFEQGSWKIRVISEWKGKHKFGGGGSGPSSFGTSISLGSIRRFGQGKLALPFDHWKAGKGDLLVDEESLSPLGVEPQTKQPSRYPKELLGVNSKFKGMSVHWKGDSGKCPEPESFYVLRWETLGSYRDRPRKGPLPENSDLVLYKITKSGRTGQAIEPVRR
;
A
#
# COMPACT_ATOMS: atom_id res chain seq x y z
N ILE A 1 -13.33 23.75 -1.22
CA ILE A 1 -13.30 23.21 -2.59
C ILE A 1 -14.72 22.77 -2.92
N GLN A 2 -15.40 23.38 -3.91
CA GLN A 2 -16.82 23.16 -4.22
C GLN A 2 -17.06 22.59 -5.63
N HIS A 3 -16.01 22.33 -6.42
CA HIS A 3 -16.13 21.85 -7.79
C HIS A 3 -15.41 20.51 -7.93
N TRP A 4 -16.09 19.53 -8.52
CA TRP A 4 -15.55 18.21 -8.86
C TRP A 4 -15.56 18.08 -10.38
N GLU A 5 -14.52 17.46 -10.92
CA GLU A 5 -14.36 17.23 -12.36
C GLU A 5 -13.98 15.76 -12.61
N ASN A 6 -14.32 15.25 -13.79
CA ASN A 6 -13.83 13.95 -14.24
C ASN A 6 -12.40 14.07 -14.82
N ALA A 7 -11.82 12.97 -15.28
CA ALA A 7 -10.46 12.97 -15.84
C ALA A 7 -10.33 13.74 -17.18
N ALA A 8 -11.45 14.05 -17.84
CA ALA A 8 -11.51 14.87 -19.04
C ALA A 8 -11.64 16.38 -18.73
N GLY A 9 -11.85 16.75 -17.47
CA GLY A 9 -12.10 18.14 -17.05
C GLY A 9 -13.59 18.53 -17.08
N ASP A 10 -14.51 17.61 -17.34
CA ASP A 10 -15.94 17.93 -17.30
C ASP A 10 -16.42 18.03 -15.86
N ALA A 11 -17.23 19.04 -15.57
CA ALA A 11 -17.83 19.23 -14.25
C ALA A 11 -18.74 18.06 -13.85
N LEU A 12 -18.61 17.61 -12.61
CA LEU A 12 -19.41 16.55 -12.01
C LEU A 12 -20.45 17.12 -11.05
N VAL A 13 -21.69 16.66 -11.19
CA VAL A 13 -22.80 17.03 -10.30
C VAL A 13 -22.88 16.04 -9.14
N LEU A 14 -22.89 16.58 -7.92
CA LEU A 14 -23.06 15.79 -6.69
C LEU A 14 -24.54 15.56 -6.36
N PRO A 15 -24.90 14.44 -5.71
CA PRO A 15 -24.03 13.32 -5.34
C PRO A 15 -23.65 12.46 -6.56
N LEU A 16 -22.41 11.96 -6.58
CA LEU A 16 -21.96 11.02 -7.62
C LEU A 16 -22.71 9.70 -7.51
N ARG A 17 -23.14 9.17 -8.66
CA ARG A 17 -23.82 7.88 -8.80
C ARG A 17 -23.02 6.98 -9.73
N MET A 18 -23.30 5.68 -9.72
CA MET A 18 -22.73 4.75 -10.71
C MET A 18 -23.10 5.12 -12.15
N SER A 19 -24.23 5.81 -12.33
CA SER A 19 -24.69 6.33 -13.62
C SER A 19 -24.10 7.70 -13.99
N SER A 20 -23.27 8.32 -13.13
CA SER A 20 -22.63 9.60 -13.44
C SER A 20 -21.65 9.41 -14.61
N PRO A 21 -21.77 10.19 -15.70
CA PRO A 21 -20.88 10.07 -16.85
C PRO A 21 -19.42 10.36 -16.47
N GLY A 22 -18.48 9.63 -17.08
CA GLY A 22 -17.04 9.88 -16.94
C GLY A 22 -16.42 9.51 -15.58
N THR A 23 -17.16 8.88 -14.66
CA THR A 23 -16.65 8.49 -13.33
C THR A 23 -16.12 7.06 -13.26
N ILE A 24 -16.23 6.27 -14.33
CA ILE A 24 -15.79 4.86 -14.39
C ILE A 24 -14.43 4.78 -15.10
N ILE A 25 -13.44 4.21 -14.42
CA ILE A 25 -12.09 3.94 -14.98
C ILE A 25 -12.08 2.60 -15.73
N ASP A 26 -12.48 1.53 -15.04
CA ASP A 26 -12.52 0.16 -15.55
C ASP A 26 -13.78 -0.54 -15.02
N PRO A 27 -14.75 -0.93 -15.87
CA PRO A 27 -16.00 -1.56 -15.46
C PRO A 27 -15.79 -3.04 -15.10
N ILE A 28 -15.14 -3.31 -13.96
CA ILE A 28 -14.86 -4.68 -13.49
C ILE A 28 -16.16 -5.33 -12.98
N PRO A 29 -16.62 -6.45 -13.56
CA PRO A 29 -17.87 -7.08 -13.16
C PRO A 29 -17.77 -7.74 -11.78
N PRO A 30 -18.91 -8.09 -11.15
CA PRO A 30 -18.92 -8.94 -9.96
C PRO A 30 -18.06 -10.19 -10.16
N LYS A 31 -17.30 -10.56 -9.12
CA LYS A 31 -16.31 -11.66 -9.16
C LYS A 31 -15.12 -11.44 -10.10
N GLY A 32 -14.92 -10.23 -10.62
CA GLY A 32 -13.83 -9.87 -11.52
C GLY A 32 -12.45 -9.73 -10.87
N GLY A 33 -12.28 -10.08 -9.59
CA GLY A 33 -10.94 -10.18 -9.01
C GLY A 33 -10.39 -8.94 -8.31
N ILE A 34 -11.17 -7.86 -8.15
CA ILE A 34 -10.71 -6.64 -7.47
C ILE A 34 -11.00 -6.65 -5.95
N LEU A 35 -10.03 -6.17 -5.16
CA LEU A 35 -10.20 -5.86 -3.73
C LEU A 35 -10.34 -4.36 -3.49
N ASN A 36 -11.24 -3.99 -2.59
CA ASN A 36 -11.55 -2.61 -2.21
C ASN A 36 -10.35 -1.81 -1.65
N THR A 37 -9.32 -2.45 -1.09
CA THR A 37 -8.20 -1.77 -0.43
C THR A 37 -6.90 -1.71 -1.24
N VAL A 38 -6.86 -2.39 -2.41
CA VAL A 38 -5.61 -2.62 -3.15
C VAL A 38 -5.46 -1.68 -4.34
N HIS A 39 -6.48 -0.90 -4.69
CA HIS A 39 -6.30 0.19 -5.65
C HIS A 39 -5.44 1.31 -5.02
N LYS A 40 -4.50 1.84 -5.80
CA LYS A 40 -3.60 2.93 -5.39
C LYS A 40 -3.49 3.96 -6.51
N PHE A 41 -3.13 5.17 -6.11
CA PHE A 41 -2.83 6.26 -7.02
C PHE A 41 -1.35 6.60 -6.93
N GLY A 42 -0.79 7.01 -8.06
CA GLY A 42 0.52 7.61 -8.20
C GLY A 42 0.53 8.62 -9.33
N PHE A 43 1.69 9.21 -9.59
CA PHE A 43 1.87 10.23 -10.63
C PHE A 43 3.08 9.90 -11.50
N ASP A 44 2.94 10.15 -12.80
CA ASP A 44 4.05 10.06 -13.75
C ASP A 44 4.91 11.34 -13.76
N SER A 45 5.91 11.44 -14.64
CA SER A 45 6.80 12.61 -14.75
C SER A 45 6.07 13.90 -15.18
N GLN A 46 4.93 13.76 -15.86
CA GLN A 46 4.07 14.86 -16.31
C GLN A 46 2.98 15.22 -15.29
N ASN A 47 3.02 14.65 -14.08
CA ASN A 47 2.02 14.80 -13.03
C ASN A 47 0.62 14.29 -13.43
N ARG A 48 0.52 13.37 -14.40
CA ARG A 48 -0.74 12.69 -14.73
C ARG A 48 -0.97 11.57 -13.72
N VAL A 49 -2.23 11.38 -13.34
CA VAL A 49 -2.62 10.32 -12.41
C VAL A 49 -2.46 8.96 -13.09
N VAL A 50 -1.80 8.04 -12.39
CA VAL A 50 -1.77 6.62 -12.73
C VAL A 50 -2.47 5.85 -11.63
N VAL A 51 -3.51 5.11 -12.00
CA VAL A 51 -4.27 4.26 -11.09
C VAL A 51 -3.78 2.83 -11.23
N THR A 52 -3.38 2.21 -10.13
CA THR A 52 -2.97 0.80 -10.11
C THR A 52 -3.93 -0.02 -9.27
N TYR A 53 -4.22 -1.23 -9.74
CA TYR A 53 -5.12 -2.16 -9.08
C TYR A 53 -4.82 -3.58 -9.56
N HIS A 54 -5.53 -4.57 -9.02
CA HIS A 54 -5.51 -5.92 -9.57
C HIS A 54 -6.92 -6.37 -9.93
N LYS A 55 -7.01 -7.26 -10.91
CA LYS A 55 -8.23 -7.98 -11.29
C LYS A 55 -7.90 -9.32 -11.91
N HIS A 56 -8.89 -10.14 -12.19
CA HIS A 56 -8.71 -11.36 -12.98
C HIS A 56 -8.57 -10.99 -14.46
N ASP A 57 -7.60 -11.59 -15.12
CA ASP A 57 -7.49 -11.55 -16.57
C ASP A 57 -8.49 -12.52 -17.24
N LYS A 58 -8.44 -12.60 -18.58
CA LYS A 58 -9.31 -13.49 -19.37
C LYS A 58 -9.14 -14.99 -19.05
N ASN A 59 -8.00 -15.39 -18.50
CA ASN A 59 -7.72 -16.77 -18.09
C ASN A 59 -8.13 -17.03 -16.63
N GLY A 60 -8.54 -15.98 -15.91
CA GLY A 60 -8.89 -16.04 -14.49
C GLY A 60 -7.69 -15.90 -13.55
N ASP A 61 -6.49 -15.62 -14.07
CA ASP A 61 -5.31 -15.33 -13.26
C ASP A 61 -5.40 -13.91 -12.72
N THR A 62 -4.96 -13.70 -11.47
CA THR A 62 -4.89 -12.34 -10.90
C THR A 62 -3.68 -11.60 -11.47
N GLN A 63 -3.92 -10.44 -12.07
CA GLN A 63 -2.87 -9.56 -12.59
C GLN A 63 -2.96 -8.17 -11.98
N ALA A 64 -1.82 -7.49 -11.89
CA ALA A 64 -1.73 -6.06 -11.70
C ALA A 64 -2.00 -5.31 -13.00
N TYR A 65 -2.73 -4.20 -12.90
CA TYR A 65 -3.05 -3.29 -13.99
C TYR A 65 -2.64 -1.86 -13.63
N ALA A 66 -2.26 -1.10 -14.65
CA ALA A 66 -2.12 0.34 -14.59
C ALA A 66 -3.12 1.00 -15.55
N ALA A 67 -3.74 2.09 -15.11
CA ALA A 67 -4.63 2.90 -15.92
C ALA A 67 -4.22 4.37 -15.87
N ARG A 68 -4.16 5.02 -17.03
CA ARG A 68 -3.93 6.47 -17.16
C ARG A 68 -4.90 7.05 -18.16
N PHE A 69 -5.41 8.25 -17.90
CA PHE A 69 -6.28 8.95 -18.83
C PHE A 69 -5.44 9.62 -19.92
N GLU A 70 -5.69 9.26 -21.17
CA GLU A 70 -4.96 9.74 -22.34
C GLU A 70 -5.91 9.88 -23.52
N GLN A 71 -5.79 10.99 -24.26
CA GLN A 71 -6.53 11.22 -25.49
C GLN A 71 -8.05 10.98 -25.30
N GLY A 72 -8.62 11.53 -24.22
CA GLY A 72 -10.06 11.45 -23.93
C GLY A 72 -10.56 10.09 -23.40
N SER A 73 -9.68 9.16 -23.03
CA SER A 73 -10.10 7.84 -22.52
C SER A 73 -9.11 7.25 -21.52
N TRP A 74 -9.59 6.37 -20.63
CA TRP A 74 -8.71 5.58 -19.77
C TRP A 74 -8.01 4.48 -20.59
N LYS A 75 -6.68 4.53 -20.66
CA LYS A 75 -5.86 3.45 -21.21
C LYS A 75 -5.47 2.51 -20.08
N ILE A 76 -5.97 1.29 -20.15
CA ILE A 76 -5.72 0.23 -19.17
C ILE A 76 -4.71 -0.74 -19.76
N ARG A 77 -3.68 -1.09 -18.98
CA ARG A 77 -2.65 -2.06 -19.34
C ARG A 77 -2.47 -3.08 -18.23
N VAL A 78 -2.36 -4.34 -18.62
CA VAL A 78 -1.83 -5.37 -17.72
C VAL A 78 -0.33 -5.16 -17.59
N ILE A 79 0.18 -5.18 -16.37
CA ILE A 79 1.60 -4.87 -16.08
C ILE A 79 2.31 -5.99 -15.33
N SER A 80 1.65 -7.15 -15.18
CA SER A 80 2.23 -8.37 -14.62
C SER A 80 1.88 -9.59 -15.47
N GLU A 81 2.63 -10.67 -15.26
CA GLU A 81 2.38 -11.98 -15.87
C GLU A 81 2.30 -13.07 -14.80
N TRP A 82 1.60 -12.79 -13.71
CA TRP A 82 1.45 -13.73 -12.60
C TRP A 82 0.61 -14.94 -12.98
N LYS A 83 0.80 -16.04 -12.24
CA LYS A 83 0.03 -17.28 -12.41
C LYS A 83 -0.73 -17.62 -11.15
N GLY A 84 -2.01 -17.90 -11.31
CA GLY A 84 -2.92 -18.27 -10.24
C GLY A 84 -3.98 -17.22 -9.97
N LYS A 85 -5.11 -17.71 -9.46
CA LYS A 85 -6.28 -16.93 -9.13
C LYS A 85 -6.28 -16.58 -7.64
N HIS A 86 -6.39 -15.29 -7.32
CA HIS A 86 -6.77 -14.84 -5.98
C HIS A 86 -8.18 -15.35 -5.67
N LYS A 87 -8.31 -16.11 -4.57
CA LYS A 87 -9.60 -16.64 -4.12
C LYS A 87 -10.12 -15.81 -2.96
N PHE A 88 -11.28 -15.21 -3.17
CA PHE A 88 -12.01 -14.52 -2.11
C PHE A 88 -12.73 -15.53 -1.22
N GLY A 89 -12.67 -15.31 0.09
CA GLY A 89 -13.60 -15.91 1.05
C GLY A 89 -13.22 -15.62 2.49
N GLY A 90 -14.18 -15.89 3.38
CA GLY A 90 -14.34 -15.25 4.69
C GLY A 90 -13.19 -15.37 5.69
N GLY A 91 -13.18 -14.45 6.65
CA GLY A 91 -12.19 -14.37 7.73
C GLY A 91 -11.98 -12.97 8.33
N GLY A 92 -12.62 -11.93 7.78
CA GLY A 92 -12.44 -10.53 8.18
C GLY A 92 -11.30 -9.85 7.44
N SER A 93 -10.80 -8.72 7.98
CA SER A 93 -9.83 -7.78 7.38
C SER A 93 -8.38 -8.31 7.21
N GLY A 94 -8.17 -9.63 7.24
CA GLY A 94 -6.85 -10.27 7.27
C GLY A 94 -6.33 -10.74 5.91
N PRO A 95 -5.04 -11.13 5.81
CA PRO A 95 -4.47 -11.76 4.62
C PRO A 95 -5.34 -12.96 4.24
N SER A 96 -5.58 -13.13 2.93
CA SER A 96 -6.64 -14.00 2.41
C SER A 96 -6.63 -15.37 3.11
N SER A 97 -7.79 -15.83 3.55
CA SER A 97 -7.95 -17.12 4.24
C SER A 97 -7.47 -18.33 3.44
N PHE A 98 -7.14 -18.16 2.17
CA PHE A 98 -6.65 -19.19 1.25
C PHE A 98 -5.17 -19.06 0.88
N GLY A 99 -4.40 -18.22 1.57
CA GLY A 99 -2.96 -18.05 1.29
C GLY A 99 -2.65 -17.41 -0.06
N THR A 100 -3.62 -16.69 -0.64
CA THR A 100 -3.51 -15.95 -1.90
C THR A 100 -3.36 -14.43 -1.69
N SER A 101 -2.58 -13.98 -0.70
CA SER A 101 -2.48 -12.54 -0.40
C SER A 101 -1.81 -11.73 -1.52
N ILE A 102 -2.37 -10.57 -1.84
CA ILE A 102 -1.84 -9.61 -2.81
C ILE A 102 -1.86 -8.20 -2.22
N SER A 103 -0.76 -7.46 -2.37
CA SER A 103 -0.65 -6.05 -2.02
C SER A 103 0.04 -5.29 -3.15
N LEU A 104 -0.47 -4.09 -3.44
CA LEU A 104 0.13 -3.13 -4.37
C LEU A 104 0.45 -1.84 -3.61
N GLY A 105 1.63 -1.28 -3.85
CA GLY A 105 1.99 0.06 -3.41
C GLY A 105 1.50 1.14 -4.38
N SER A 106 1.83 2.40 -4.09
CA SER A 106 1.65 3.47 -5.06
C SER A 106 2.74 3.37 -6.13
N ILE A 107 2.33 3.46 -7.40
CA ILE A 107 3.27 3.56 -8.51
C ILE A 107 4.05 4.88 -8.41
N ARG A 108 5.34 4.82 -8.71
CA ARG A 108 6.26 5.96 -8.57
C ARG A 108 7.22 6.04 -9.74
N ARG A 109 7.77 7.22 -9.99
CA ARG A 109 8.87 7.42 -10.95
C ARG A 109 10.08 6.58 -10.55
N PHE A 110 10.74 5.98 -11.54
CA PHE A 110 11.87 5.08 -11.33
C PHE A 110 12.97 5.30 -12.37
N GLY A 111 13.72 6.40 -12.20
CA GLY A 111 14.68 6.83 -13.21
C GLY A 111 13.98 7.46 -14.43
N GLN A 112 14.71 7.59 -15.53
CA GLN A 112 14.20 8.24 -16.75
C GLN A 112 13.27 7.30 -17.53
N GLY A 113 12.07 7.79 -17.87
CA GLY A 113 11.11 7.10 -18.73
C GLY A 113 10.47 5.84 -18.13
N LYS A 114 10.58 5.62 -16.82
CA LYS A 114 10.08 4.41 -16.18
C LYS A 114 9.31 4.72 -14.90
N LEU A 115 8.32 3.87 -14.65
CA LEU A 115 7.56 3.79 -13.42
C LEU A 115 7.82 2.44 -12.73
N ALA A 116 7.70 2.43 -11.40
CA ALA A 116 7.82 1.23 -10.58
C ALA A 116 6.61 1.08 -9.66
N LEU A 117 5.94 -0.07 -9.73
CA LEU A 117 4.86 -0.45 -8.84
C LEU A 117 5.33 -1.49 -7.81
N PRO A 118 5.45 -1.13 -6.52
CA PRO A 118 5.70 -2.11 -5.45
C PRO A 118 4.61 -3.17 -5.40
N PHE A 119 4.99 -4.43 -5.24
CA PHE A 119 4.04 -5.50 -4.99
C PHE A 119 4.54 -6.52 -3.96
N ASP A 120 3.59 -7.19 -3.33
CA ASP A 120 3.76 -8.45 -2.61
C ASP A 120 2.67 -9.41 -3.10
N HIS A 121 3.09 -10.57 -3.60
CA HIS A 121 2.24 -11.57 -4.24
C HIS A 121 2.58 -12.96 -3.71
N TRP A 122 1.56 -13.69 -3.25
CA TRP A 122 1.70 -14.98 -2.57
C TRP A 122 2.52 -16.05 -3.31
N LYS A 123 2.58 -16.00 -4.65
CA LYS A 123 3.37 -16.92 -5.49
C LYS A 123 4.59 -16.29 -6.15
N ALA A 124 4.51 -14.99 -6.44
CA ALA A 124 5.54 -14.31 -7.25
C ALA A 124 6.56 -13.58 -6.36
N GLY A 125 6.38 -13.66 -5.03
CA GLY A 125 7.21 -12.98 -4.06
C GLY A 125 6.90 -11.48 -4.06
N LYS A 126 7.94 -10.68 -3.83
CA LYS A 126 7.86 -9.24 -3.70
C LYS A 126 8.88 -8.57 -4.62
N GLY A 127 8.53 -7.39 -5.11
CA GLY A 127 9.38 -6.64 -6.02
C GLY A 127 8.74 -5.35 -6.46
N ASP A 128 9.33 -4.73 -7.47
CA ASP A 128 8.77 -3.62 -8.22
C ASP A 128 8.48 -4.09 -9.64
N LEU A 129 7.23 -3.98 -10.10
CA LEU A 129 6.90 -4.12 -11.52
C LEU A 129 7.36 -2.84 -12.23
N LEU A 130 8.32 -2.99 -13.14
CA LEU A 130 8.80 -1.89 -13.96
C LEU A 130 7.87 -1.71 -15.16
N VAL A 131 7.56 -0.45 -15.44
CA VAL A 131 6.61 -0.06 -16.48
C VAL A 131 7.24 1.07 -17.29
N ASP A 132 7.15 0.98 -18.60
CA ASP A 132 7.50 2.07 -19.51
C ASP A 132 6.52 3.23 -19.30
N GLU A 133 7.03 4.42 -18.98
CA GLU A 133 6.18 5.53 -18.61
C GLU A 133 5.34 6.03 -19.79
N GLU A 134 5.85 5.99 -21.00
CA GLU A 134 5.14 6.50 -22.17
C GLU A 134 3.95 5.61 -22.53
N SER A 135 4.15 4.30 -22.63
CA SER A 135 3.16 3.34 -23.13
C SER A 135 2.37 2.60 -22.05
N LEU A 136 2.83 2.67 -20.78
CA LEU A 136 2.41 1.80 -19.68
C LEU A 136 2.65 0.30 -19.94
N SER A 137 3.60 -0.04 -20.82
CA SER A 137 3.96 -1.44 -21.11
C SER A 137 4.85 -2.02 -20.00
N PRO A 138 4.71 -3.31 -19.64
CA PRO A 138 5.59 -3.94 -18.67
C PRO A 138 7.03 -4.04 -19.19
N LEU A 139 8.00 -3.75 -18.32
CA LEU A 139 9.44 -3.86 -18.59
C LEU A 139 10.11 -4.98 -17.78
N GLY A 140 9.37 -5.64 -16.88
CA GLY A 140 9.86 -6.73 -16.04
C GLY A 140 9.69 -6.47 -14.55
N VAL A 141 10.40 -7.24 -13.74
CA VAL A 141 10.38 -7.15 -12.27
C VAL A 141 11.78 -6.84 -11.76
N GLU A 142 11.90 -5.81 -10.94
CA GLU A 142 13.10 -5.54 -10.17
C GLU A 142 12.91 -6.05 -8.72
N PRO A 143 13.83 -6.86 -8.17
CA PRO A 143 13.77 -7.23 -6.77
C PRO A 143 13.87 -5.99 -5.89
N GLN A 144 12.96 -5.87 -4.92
CA GLN A 144 13.11 -4.83 -3.91
C GLN A 144 14.34 -5.11 -3.05
N THR A 145 15.36 -4.27 -3.18
CA THR A 145 16.45 -4.23 -2.21
C THR A 145 15.85 -3.89 -0.85
N LYS A 146 16.28 -4.61 0.20
CA LYS A 146 15.85 -4.28 1.57
C LYS A 146 16.29 -2.87 1.88
N GLN A 147 15.36 -1.93 1.82
CA GLN A 147 15.60 -0.59 2.33
C GLN A 147 15.97 -0.72 3.82
N PRO A 148 17.05 -0.08 4.27
CA PRO A 148 17.40 -0.11 5.68
C PRO A 148 16.21 0.42 6.50
N SER A 149 15.97 -0.21 7.66
CA SER A 149 14.94 0.25 8.58
C SER A 149 15.10 1.74 8.81
N ARG A 150 14.01 2.49 8.67
CA ARG A 150 13.97 3.90 9.07
C ARG A 150 14.00 4.08 10.59
N TYR A 151 13.80 3.00 11.34
CA TYR A 151 13.81 3.00 12.80
C TYR A 151 15.15 2.49 13.34
N PRO A 152 15.66 3.08 14.45
CA PRO A 152 16.85 2.61 15.14
C PRO A 152 16.75 1.11 15.49
N LYS A 153 17.87 0.39 15.34
CA LYS A 153 17.91 -1.08 15.53
C LYS A 153 17.50 -1.50 16.93
N GLU A 154 17.84 -0.68 17.92
CA GLU A 154 17.58 -0.88 19.34
C GLU A 154 16.08 -0.94 19.64
N LEU A 155 15.26 -0.28 18.82
CA LEU A 155 13.82 -0.20 19.02
C LEU A 155 13.03 -1.25 18.22
N LEU A 156 13.70 -2.02 17.35
CA LEU A 156 13.07 -3.06 16.53
C LEU A 156 12.68 -4.31 17.32
N GLY A 157 13.36 -4.56 18.45
CA GLY A 157 13.09 -5.70 19.32
C GLY A 157 11.82 -5.51 20.15
N VAL A 158 11.22 -6.63 20.57
CA VAL A 158 10.12 -6.67 21.53
C VAL A 158 10.70 -6.65 22.95
N ASN A 159 10.25 -5.71 23.78
CA ASN A 159 10.68 -5.58 25.17
C ASN A 159 9.87 -6.48 26.11
N SER A 160 8.61 -6.76 25.78
CA SER A 160 7.75 -7.63 26.58
C SER A 160 8.28 -9.05 26.62
N LYS A 161 8.27 -9.65 27.82
CA LYS A 161 8.57 -11.08 28.02
C LYS A 161 7.39 -12.00 27.64
N PHE A 162 6.21 -11.43 27.35
CA PHE A 162 5.02 -12.19 27.01
C PHE A 162 5.12 -12.76 25.58
N LYS A 163 4.91 -14.08 25.43
CA LYS A 163 5.05 -14.76 24.13
C LYS A 163 4.02 -14.25 23.11
N GLY A 164 4.49 -13.93 21.91
CA GLY A 164 3.65 -13.55 20.78
C GLY A 164 3.37 -12.05 20.67
N MET A 165 4.02 -11.23 21.50
CA MET A 165 4.03 -9.78 21.35
C MET A 165 4.78 -9.37 20.08
N SER A 166 4.39 -8.25 19.47
CA SER A 166 5.00 -7.70 18.27
C SER A 166 5.09 -6.18 18.38
N VAL A 167 6.14 -5.59 17.82
CA VAL A 167 6.33 -4.14 17.78
C VAL A 167 5.47 -3.55 16.67
N HIS A 168 4.70 -2.53 17.01
CA HIS A 168 3.89 -1.74 16.08
C HIS A 168 4.37 -0.30 16.07
N TRP A 169 4.22 0.33 14.90
CA TRP A 169 4.70 1.69 14.65
C TRP A 169 3.63 2.51 13.93
N LYS A 170 3.52 3.79 14.28
CA LYS A 170 2.71 4.76 13.53
C LYS A 170 3.46 6.08 13.43
N GLY A 171 3.82 6.49 12.21
CA GLY A 171 4.39 7.81 11.98
C GLY A 171 3.35 8.90 12.19
N ASP A 172 3.80 10.09 12.60
CA ASP A 172 2.97 11.29 12.62
C ASP A 172 2.44 11.64 11.20
N SER A 173 1.26 12.25 11.14
CA SER A 173 0.66 12.81 9.92
C SER A 173 1.15 14.22 9.58
N GLY A 174 1.80 14.90 10.52
CA GLY A 174 2.35 16.24 10.37
C GLY A 174 3.73 16.28 9.74
N LYS A 175 4.23 17.52 9.58
CA LYS A 175 5.64 17.79 9.27
C LYS A 175 6.35 18.08 10.59
N CYS A 176 7.48 17.42 10.82
CA CYS A 176 8.34 17.81 11.92
C CYS A 176 8.89 19.23 11.65
N PRO A 177 8.84 20.15 12.63
CA PRO A 177 9.45 21.47 12.48
C PRO A 177 10.96 21.40 12.17
N GLU A 178 11.61 20.34 12.63
CA GLU A 178 13.01 20.07 12.36
C GLU A 178 13.16 19.26 11.07
N PRO A 179 13.85 19.79 10.04
CA PRO A 179 13.92 19.19 8.70
C PRO A 179 14.41 17.73 8.66
N GLU A 180 15.23 17.34 9.65
CA GLU A 180 15.89 16.05 9.74
C GLU A 180 15.31 15.13 10.82
N SER A 181 14.21 15.52 11.45
CA SER A 181 13.56 14.73 12.49
C SER A 181 12.18 14.26 12.04
N PHE A 182 11.68 13.18 12.63
CA PHE A 182 10.29 12.76 12.50
C PHE A 182 9.80 12.11 13.78
N TYR A 183 8.49 12.20 14.02
CA TYR A 183 7.85 11.59 15.17
C TYR A 183 7.21 10.25 14.81
N VAL A 184 7.32 9.28 15.72
CA VAL A 184 6.70 7.97 15.58
C VAL A 184 6.19 7.47 16.92
N LEU A 185 4.98 6.95 16.93
CA LEU A 185 4.46 6.14 18.02
C LEU A 185 4.94 4.70 17.88
N ARG A 186 5.40 4.11 18.97
CA ARG A 186 5.79 2.69 19.09
C ARG A 186 5.01 2.05 20.23
N TRP A 187 4.50 0.86 20.04
CA TRP A 187 3.88 0.07 21.10
C TRP A 187 4.01 -1.43 20.83
N GLU A 188 3.76 -2.26 21.83
CA GLU A 188 3.81 -3.71 21.72
C GLU A 188 2.47 -4.32 22.07
N THR A 189 1.93 -5.14 21.18
CA THR A 189 0.67 -5.87 21.39
C THR A 189 0.77 -7.28 20.83
N LEU A 190 -0.10 -8.16 21.29
CA LEU A 190 -0.33 -9.42 20.61
C LEU A 190 -0.87 -9.16 19.19
N GLY A 191 -0.54 -10.03 18.25
CA GLY A 191 -1.01 -9.92 16.87
C GLY A 191 -2.55 -9.96 16.72
N SER A 192 -3.06 -9.85 15.50
CA SER A 192 -4.50 -10.01 15.27
C SER A 192 -4.98 -11.42 15.65
N TYR A 193 -6.20 -11.53 16.19
CA TYR A 193 -6.81 -12.83 16.54
C TYR A 193 -8.21 -12.99 15.92
N ARG A 194 -8.45 -12.34 14.78
CA ARG A 194 -9.69 -12.45 13.98
C ARG A 194 -10.96 -12.26 14.81
N ASP A 195 -10.95 -11.24 15.68
CA ASP A 195 -12.05 -10.90 16.59
C ASP A 195 -12.52 -12.07 17.47
N ARG A 196 -11.65 -13.06 17.70
CA ARG A 196 -11.90 -14.15 18.64
C ARG A 196 -11.43 -13.74 20.04
N PRO A 197 -12.09 -14.21 21.10
CA PRO A 197 -11.59 -14.01 22.45
C PRO A 197 -10.29 -14.80 22.65
N ARG A 198 -9.29 -14.17 23.27
CA ARG A 198 -8.05 -14.84 23.67
C ARG A 198 -8.33 -15.68 24.93
N LYS A 199 -7.77 -16.88 24.97
CA LYS A 199 -7.82 -17.77 26.15
C LYS A 199 -6.47 -17.75 26.86
N GLY A 200 -6.47 -17.92 28.18
CA GLY A 200 -5.27 -17.96 29.00
C GLY A 200 -4.82 -16.56 29.47
N PRO A 201 -3.60 -16.46 30.03
CA PRO A 201 -3.08 -15.19 30.54
C PRO A 201 -2.97 -14.17 29.43
N LEU A 202 -3.22 -12.90 29.76
CA LEU A 202 -3.02 -11.75 28.87
C LEU A 202 -1.73 -11.02 29.26
N PRO A 203 -1.08 -10.31 28.33
CA PRO A 203 0.06 -9.47 28.67
C PRO A 203 -0.39 -8.37 29.63
N GLU A 204 0.54 -7.91 30.46
CA GLU A 204 0.36 -6.67 31.22
C GLU A 204 0.22 -5.47 30.27
N ASN A 205 -0.25 -4.34 30.81
CA ASN A 205 -0.34 -3.09 30.07
C ASN A 205 1.04 -2.71 29.52
N SER A 206 1.12 -2.39 28.23
CA SER A 206 2.33 -1.90 27.59
C SER A 206 2.23 -0.41 27.30
N ASP A 207 3.37 0.28 27.33
CA ASP A 207 3.42 1.70 27.01
C ASP A 207 3.23 1.95 25.51
N LEU A 208 2.47 3.00 25.21
CA LEU A 208 2.48 3.67 23.92
C LEU A 208 3.48 4.83 24.00
N VAL A 209 4.61 4.70 23.31
CA VAL A 209 5.72 5.65 23.42
C VAL A 209 5.86 6.48 22.16
N LEU A 210 5.91 7.81 22.32
CA LEU A 210 6.27 8.73 21.25
C LEU A 210 7.79 8.92 21.20
N TYR A 211 8.39 8.60 20.06
CA TYR A 211 9.79 8.85 19.78
C TYR A 211 9.94 9.98 18.76
N LYS A 212 10.99 10.78 18.94
CA LYS A 212 11.54 11.65 17.90
C LYS A 212 12.81 11.01 17.34
N ILE A 213 12.87 10.81 16.04
CA ILE A 213 13.99 10.14 15.35
C ILE A 213 14.61 11.09 14.34
N THR A 214 15.94 11.24 14.41
CA THR A 214 16.72 12.04 13.45
C THR A 214 17.24 11.16 12.30
N LYS A 215 17.17 11.63 11.05
CA LYS A 215 17.58 10.88 9.85
C LYS A 215 19.07 10.53 9.83
N SER A 216 19.93 11.35 10.44
CA SER A 216 21.37 11.06 10.66
C SER A 216 21.60 9.94 11.69
N GLY A 217 20.61 9.64 12.54
CA GLY A 217 20.61 8.58 13.55
C GLY A 217 20.28 7.19 13.01
N ARG A 218 20.54 6.90 11.71
CA ARG A 218 20.55 5.51 11.20
C ARG A 218 21.59 4.63 11.93
N THR A 219 22.48 5.28 12.69
CA THR A 219 23.29 4.73 13.77
C THR A 219 23.17 5.66 15.00
N GLY A 220 22.21 5.45 15.89
CA GLY A 220 22.31 5.96 17.28
C GLY A 220 21.14 6.78 17.85
N GLN A 221 20.80 6.38 19.08
CA GLN A 221 20.07 7.04 20.18
C GLN A 221 18.61 7.47 19.99
N ALA A 222 17.73 6.74 20.67
CA ALA A 222 16.40 7.20 21.03
C ALA A 222 16.51 8.41 21.97
N ILE A 223 16.07 9.57 21.50
CA ILE A 223 15.98 10.77 22.34
C ILE A 223 14.62 10.67 23.04
N GLU A 224 14.70 10.18 24.28
CA GLU A 224 13.71 10.12 25.38
C GLU A 224 12.23 9.87 25.06
N PRO A 225 11.53 9.01 25.85
CA PRO A 225 10.08 8.94 25.78
C PRO A 225 9.49 10.30 26.17
N VAL A 226 8.70 10.90 25.28
CA VAL A 226 7.90 12.08 25.65
C VAL A 226 6.80 11.61 26.61
N ARG A 227 7.07 11.70 27.91
CA ARG A 227 6.07 11.45 28.95
C ARG A 227 5.15 12.68 29.04
N ARG A 228 3.83 12.45 28.99
CA ARG A 228 2.84 13.44 29.42
C ARG A 228 2.79 13.50 30.93
#